data_AF-A0A352Q6W6-F1
#
_entry.id   AF-A0A352Q6W6-F1
#
_cell.length_a   1.000
_cell.length_b   1.000
_cell.length_c   1.000
_cell.angle_alpha   90.00
_cell.angle_beta   90.00
_cell.angle_gamma   90.00
#
_symmetry.space_group_name_H-M   'P 1'
#
loop_
_entity.id
_entity.type
_entity.pdbx_description
1 polymer ?
#
loop_
_entity_poly.entity_id
_entity_poly.type
_entity_poly.pdbx_seq_one_letter_code
_entity_poly.pdbx_strand_id
1 'polypeptide(L)'
;IRRLPAVETLGSVTVICSDKTGTLTRNEMTVQTVASGAGWCEVTGVGYAPQGGFNLDGRAVTVDELPLLREIAQAALLCNDASLKESAGQWQLQGDPTEGALVTLAMKAGMEPHFYQEEYPRIDAIPFESQHRFMATLHHDHTGHGFAYLKGAPEKILDMCHLQRMDGEDAPLDHAYWETTMEQMASRGQRLLAIAFKVMPSGQQSLNFADVEYGLTLLGVVGIVDPPREEAIAAVKACRSAGIGVKMITGDHASTASAIGKQMGIGDGNGAISGVDLERYDASQLREVVKEHEIFARVSPEQKLQLVTALQAAGDVVAMTGDGVNDAPALKRAEVGVAMGQKGTEAAKEAAEMVLTDDNFSTIVHAVEEGRTVYDNLKKSILFILPTNGGEALTIIAAIVMGRMLPITAAQILWINMITAVTLALTLAFEPAERDVMRR
;
A
#
# COMPACT_ATOMS: atom_id res chain seq x y z
N ILE A 1 -12.05 5.46 -17.67
CA ILE A 1 -13.49 5.38 -17.31
C ILE A 1 -14.19 4.42 -18.26
N ARG A 2 -14.94 3.44 -17.75
CA ARG A 2 -15.71 2.48 -18.56
C ARG A 2 -17.17 2.90 -18.75
N ARG A 3 -17.75 3.60 -17.76
CA ARG A 3 -19.14 4.10 -17.82
C ARG A 3 -19.14 5.62 -17.63
N LEU A 4 -19.66 6.36 -18.61
CA LEU A 4 -19.69 7.83 -18.58
C LEU A 4 -20.37 8.42 -17.32
N PRO A 5 -21.51 7.87 -16.83
CA PRO A 5 -22.13 8.39 -15.60
C PRO A 5 -21.23 8.31 -14.36
N ALA A 6 -20.24 7.42 -14.34
CA ALA A 6 -19.33 7.29 -13.21
C ALA A 6 -18.45 8.54 -12.99
N VAL A 7 -18.23 9.35 -14.03
CA VAL A 7 -17.51 10.63 -13.90
C VAL A 7 -18.27 11.58 -12.98
N GLU A 8 -19.59 11.65 -13.14
CA GLU A 8 -20.44 12.49 -12.28
C GLU A 8 -20.48 11.94 -10.84
N THR A 9 -20.67 10.62 -10.70
CA THR A 9 -20.71 9.96 -9.40
C THR A 9 -19.42 10.15 -8.60
N LEU A 10 -18.26 10.10 -9.27
CA LEU A 10 -16.96 10.40 -8.66
C LEU A 10 -16.92 11.79 -8.01
N GLY A 11 -17.58 12.79 -8.60
CA GLY A 11 -17.68 14.13 -8.03
C GLY A 11 -18.48 14.19 -6.72
N SER A 12 -19.34 13.20 -6.48
CA SER A 12 -20.19 13.11 -5.29
C SER A 12 -19.68 12.10 -4.26
N VAL A 13 -18.52 11.48 -4.48
CA VAL A 13 -17.94 10.50 -3.55
C VAL A 13 -17.64 11.16 -2.21
N THR A 14 -18.07 10.49 -1.15
CA THR A 14 -17.87 10.90 0.25
C THR A 14 -16.91 9.98 0.99
N VAL A 15 -16.81 8.72 0.59
CA VAL A 15 -15.90 7.74 1.18
C VAL A 15 -15.18 6.94 0.09
N ILE A 16 -13.86 6.81 0.23
CA ILE A 16 -13.04 5.93 -0.61
C ILE A 16 -12.54 4.77 0.25
N CYS A 17 -13.04 3.58 -0.02
CA CYS A 17 -12.50 2.33 0.52
C CYS A 17 -11.36 1.86 -0.39
N SER A 18 -10.14 1.83 0.14
CA SER A 18 -8.98 1.41 -0.62
C SER A 18 -8.31 0.18 -0.02
N ASP A 19 -7.95 -0.76 -0.89
CA ASP A 19 -7.00 -1.80 -0.53
C ASP A 19 -5.61 -1.20 -0.25
N LYS A 20 -4.90 -1.79 0.72
CA LYS A 20 -3.57 -1.33 1.13
C LYS A 20 -2.48 -1.71 0.12
N THR A 21 -2.35 -3.01 -0.16
CA THR A 21 -1.21 -3.57 -0.89
C THR A 21 -1.30 -3.18 -2.37
N GLY A 22 -0.25 -2.55 -2.90
CA GLY A 22 -0.16 -2.18 -4.32
C GLY A 22 -0.88 -0.90 -4.72
N THR A 23 -1.97 -0.51 -4.05
CA THR A 23 -2.70 0.75 -4.28
C THR A 23 -2.16 1.89 -3.40
N LEU A 24 -2.20 1.73 -2.07
CA LEU A 24 -1.68 2.72 -1.11
C LEU A 24 -0.17 2.58 -0.87
N THR A 25 0.34 1.38 -1.08
CA THR A 25 1.73 0.97 -0.86
C THR A 25 2.37 0.53 -2.17
N ARG A 26 3.70 0.43 -2.22
CA ARG A 26 4.41 0.05 -3.45
C ARG A 26 4.28 -1.44 -3.77
N ASN A 27 3.94 -2.28 -2.78
CA ASN A 27 4.09 -3.73 -2.84
C ASN A 27 5.54 -4.13 -3.17
N GLU A 28 6.48 -3.40 -2.58
CA GLU A 28 7.92 -3.59 -2.70
C GLU A 28 8.50 -3.65 -1.29
N MET A 29 8.59 -4.86 -0.74
CA MET A 29 9.07 -5.06 0.62
C MET A 29 10.47 -4.45 0.77
N THR A 30 10.62 -3.57 1.75
CA THR A 30 11.83 -2.76 1.94
C THR A 30 12.26 -2.85 3.40
N VAL A 31 13.55 -3.11 3.63
CA VAL A 31 14.14 -2.98 4.97
C VAL A 31 14.16 -1.50 5.34
N GLN A 32 13.54 -1.15 6.47
CA GLN A 32 13.49 0.22 7.00
C GLN A 32 14.32 0.38 8.27
N THR A 33 14.57 -0.71 8.98
CA THR A 33 15.31 -0.68 10.24
C THR A 33 16.20 -1.90 10.35
N VAL A 34 17.43 -1.71 10.81
CA VAL A 34 18.36 -2.79 11.16
C VAL A 34 18.74 -2.58 12.62
N ALA A 35 18.29 -3.46 13.50
CA ALA A 35 18.66 -3.49 14.90
C ALA A 35 19.84 -4.44 15.12
N SER A 36 20.81 -4.00 15.91
CA SER A 36 22.02 -4.73 16.24
C SER A 36 22.31 -4.61 17.74
N GLY A 37 23.33 -5.32 18.23
CA GLY A 37 23.81 -5.14 19.60
C GLY A 37 24.33 -3.71 19.90
N ALA A 38 24.72 -2.96 18.87
CA ALA A 38 25.19 -1.57 18.99
C ALA A 38 24.07 -0.51 18.88
N GLY A 39 22.82 -0.93 18.84
CA GLY A 39 21.65 -0.06 18.57
C GLY A 39 21.03 -0.32 17.20
N TRP A 40 20.09 0.53 16.80
CA TRP A 40 19.36 0.42 15.53
C TRP A 40 19.67 1.54 14.55
N CYS A 41 19.64 1.20 13.27
CA CYS A 41 19.86 2.11 12.16
C CYS A 41 18.62 2.14 11.26
N GLU A 42 18.22 3.33 10.82
CA GLU A 42 17.19 3.49 9.80
C GLU A 42 17.79 3.37 8.41
N VAL A 43 17.08 2.68 7.52
CA VAL A 43 17.50 2.44 6.14
C VAL A 43 16.60 3.29 5.24
N THR A 44 17.19 4.21 4.49
CA THR A 44 16.46 5.09 3.59
C THR A 44 16.39 4.50 2.18
N GLY A 45 15.53 5.08 1.34
CA GLY A 45 15.25 4.61 -0.01
C GLY A 45 14.21 3.50 -0.03
N VAL A 46 13.34 3.54 -1.05
CA VAL A 46 12.18 2.66 -1.19
C VAL A 46 12.26 1.84 -2.47
N GLY A 47 11.77 0.61 -2.42
CA GLY A 47 11.79 -0.31 -3.55
C GLY A 47 13.09 -1.10 -3.68
N TYR A 48 13.23 -1.81 -4.80
CA TYR A 48 14.36 -2.73 -5.05
C TYR A 48 15.58 -2.08 -5.70
N ALA A 49 15.53 -0.79 -6.03
CA ALA A 49 16.70 -0.07 -6.48
C ALA A 49 17.69 0.08 -5.31
N PRO A 50 19.01 -0.10 -5.53
CA PRO A 50 20.03 0.05 -4.49
C PRO A 50 20.35 1.54 -4.23
N GLN A 51 19.30 2.35 -4.10
CA GLN A 51 19.37 3.78 -3.82
C GLN A 51 18.87 4.03 -2.40
N GLY A 52 19.60 4.86 -1.66
CA GLY A 52 19.33 5.14 -0.25
C GLY A 52 20.62 5.17 0.55
N GLY A 53 20.48 5.12 1.86
CA GLY A 53 21.59 5.15 2.80
C GLY A 53 21.14 4.76 4.21
N PHE A 54 22.00 5.04 5.17
CA PHE A 54 21.85 4.63 6.56
C PHE A 54 21.83 5.85 7.45
N ASN A 55 20.87 5.89 8.39
CA ASN A 55 20.74 6.95 9.36
C ASN A 55 20.81 6.37 10.78
N LEU A 56 21.71 6.90 11.59
CA LEU A 56 21.83 6.60 13.01
C LEU A 56 21.53 7.87 13.80
N ASP A 57 20.53 7.85 14.67
CA ASP A 57 20.12 9.01 15.50
C ASP A 57 19.88 10.30 14.70
N GLY A 58 19.30 10.19 13.51
CA GLY A 58 19.03 11.32 12.61
C GLY A 58 20.25 11.85 11.84
N ARG A 59 21.41 11.21 11.98
CA ARG A 59 22.64 11.51 11.24
C ARG A 59 22.85 10.48 10.14
N ALA A 60 23.08 10.95 8.91
CA ALA A 60 23.51 10.08 7.81
C ALA A 60 24.90 9.50 8.11
N VAL A 61 25.04 8.19 7.98
CA VAL A 61 26.24 7.42 8.25
C VAL A 61 26.58 6.52 7.08
N THR A 62 27.87 6.22 6.92
CA THR A 62 28.36 5.26 5.92
C THR A 62 28.43 3.85 6.51
N VAL A 63 28.41 2.84 5.64
CA VAL A 63 28.51 1.43 6.06
C VAL A 63 29.86 1.14 6.74
N ASP A 64 30.92 1.85 6.37
CA ASP A 64 32.24 1.73 7.00
C ASP A 64 32.23 2.16 8.47
N GLU A 65 31.29 3.02 8.87
CA GLU A 65 31.07 3.42 10.27
C GLU A 65 30.23 2.40 11.05
N LEU A 66 29.67 1.39 10.36
CA LEU A 66 28.74 0.39 10.92
C LEU A 66 29.19 -1.04 10.57
N PRO A 67 30.29 -1.55 11.17
CA PRO A 67 30.85 -2.87 10.83
C PRO A 67 29.85 -4.01 11.04
N LEU A 68 29.02 -3.94 12.08
CA LEU A 68 28.00 -4.95 12.34
C LEU A 68 26.85 -4.91 11.32
N LEU A 69 26.52 -3.73 10.79
CA LEU A 69 25.54 -3.62 9.71
C LEU A 69 26.05 -4.27 8.42
N ARG A 70 27.35 -4.13 8.13
CA ARG A 70 27.99 -4.85 7.02
C ARG A 70 27.88 -6.36 7.20
N GLU A 71 28.16 -6.88 8.40
CA GLU A 71 28.05 -8.32 8.66
C GLU A 71 26.60 -8.83 8.52
N ILE A 72 25.63 -8.09 9.06
CA ILE A 72 24.20 -8.40 8.91
C ILE A 72 23.81 -8.41 7.43
N ALA A 73 24.23 -7.40 6.66
CA ALA A 73 23.95 -7.29 5.23
C ALA A 73 24.55 -8.46 4.43
N GLN A 74 25.77 -8.87 4.74
CA GLN A 74 26.42 -10.03 4.11
C GLN A 74 25.66 -11.32 4.43
N ALA A 75 25.31 -11.55 5.70
CA ALA A 75 24.51 -12.70 6.10
C ALA A 75 23.15 -12.73 5.40
N ALA A 76 22.49 -11.57 5.29
CA ALA A 76 21.20 -11.40 4.63
C ALA A 76 21.26 -11.67 3.11
N LEU A 77 22.40 -11.38 2.49
CA LEU A 77 22.69 -11.63 1.07
C LEU A 77 23.00 -13.10 0.79
N LEU A 78 23.82 -13.74 1.64
CA LEU A 78 24.31 -15.09 1.41
C LEU A 78 23.27 -16.16 1.79
N CYS A 79 22.51 -15.94 2.87
CA CYS A 79 21.36 -16.77 3.24
C CYS A 79 20.11 -16.30 2.49
N ASN A 80 20.08 -16.40 1.16
CA ASN A 80 19.03 -15.82 0.32
C ASN A 80 18.83 -16.53 -1.02
N ASP A 81 17.59 -16.79 -1.43
CA ASP A 81 17.29 -17.40 -2.74
C ASP A 81 16.81 -16.40 -3.79
N ALA A 82 16.54 -15.15 -3.40
CA ALA A 82 16.11 -14.10 -4.31
C ALA A 82 17.30 -13.48 -5.07
N SER A 83 16.99 -12.97 -6.27
CA SER A 83 17.91 -12.16 -7.05
C SER A 83 17.22 -10.92 -7.60
N LEU A 84 17.99 -9.84 -7.69
CA LEU A 84 17.57 -8.57 -8.27
C LEU A 84 18.31 -8.38 -9.60
N LYS A 85 17.57 -8.04 -10.65
CA LYS A 85 18.14 -7.76 -11.97
C LYS A 85 17.61 -6.43 -12.49
N GLU A 86 18.51 -5.59 -12.97
CA GLU A 86 18.13 -4.37 -13.66
C GLU A 86 17.83 -4.68 -15.13
N SER A 87 16.64 -4.31 -15.60
CA SER A 87 16.22 -4.43 -16.99
C SER A 87 15.48 -3.18 -17.42
N ALA A 88 15.92 -2.55 -18.51
CA ALA A 88 15.35 -1.30 -19.03
C ALA A 88 15.24 -0.16 -17.97
N GLY A 89 16.21 -0.08 -17.05
CA GLY A 89 16.23 0.92 -15.97
C GLY A 89 15.25 0.66 -14.82
N GLN A 90 14.65 -0.54 -14.76
CA GLN A 90 13.81 -0.99 -13.65
C GLN A 90 14.41 -2.23 -12.97
N TRP A 91 14.38 -2.23 -11.65
CA TRP A 91 14.83 -3.36 -10.84
C TRP A 91 13.71 -4.39 -10.72
N GLN A 92 13.99 -5.60 -11.19
CA GLN A 92 13.06 -6.73 -11.18
C GLN A 92 13.51 -7.75 -10.14
N LEU A 93 12.57 -8.13 -9.28
CA LEU A 93 12.76 -9.19 -8.30
C LEU A 93 12.43 -10.57 -8.91
N GLN A 94 13.33 -11.52 -8.70
CA GLN A 94 13.10 -12.95 -8.89
C GLN A 94 13.23 -13.63 -7.52
N GLY A 95 12.12 -14.09 -6.94
CA GLY A 95 12.09 -14.71 -5.61
C GLY A 95 11.04 -14.09 -4.69
N ASP A 96 11.15 -14.37 -3.39
CA ASP A 96 10.23 -13.82 -2.39
C ASP A 96 10.50 -12.32 -2.11
N PRO A 97 9.47 -11.46 -1.96
CA PRO A 97 9.65 -10.05 -1.62
C PRO A 97 10.47 -9.77 -0.36
N THR A 98 10.32 -10.60 0.68
CA THR A 98 11.08 -10.47 1.94
C THR A 98 12.56 -10.67 1.69
N GLU A 99 12.91 -11.67 0.89
CA GLU A 99 14.27 -11.96 0.49
C GLU A 99 14.84 -10.90 -0.44
N GLY A 100 14.05 -10.38 -1.38
CA GLY A 100 14.41 -9.24 -2.22
C GLY A 100 14.77 -7.98 -1.42
N ALA A 101 14.05 -7.73 -0.32
CA ALA A 101 14.35 -6.63 0.59
C ALA A 101 15.74 -6.76 1.22
N LEU A 102 16.15 -7.98 1.58
CA LEU A 102 17.47 -8.28 2.14
C LEU A 102 18.59 -8.13 1.11
N VAL A 103 18.38 -8.59 -0.13
CA VAL A 103 19.33 -8.36 -1.22
C VAL A 103 19.50 -6.85 -1.45
N THR A 104 18.39 -6.11 -1.46
CA THR A 104 18.43 -4.64 -1.60
C THR A 104 19.22 -3.99 -0.46
N LEU A 105 19.04 -4.44 0.78
CA LEU A 105 19.81 -3.96 1.93
C LEU A 105 21.33 -4.14 1.71
N ALA A 106 21.75 -5.32 1.23
CA ALA A 106 23.15 -5.60 0.97
C ALA A 106 23.71 -4.76 -0.18
N MET A 107 22.93 -4.55 -1.24
CA MET A 107 23.34 -3.69 -2.34
C MET A 107 23.43 -2.21 -1.93
N LYS A 108 22.51 -1.72 -1.09
CA LYS A 108 22.63 -0.39 -0.44
C LYS A 108 23.86 -0.29 0.44
N ALA A 109 24.32 -1.41 1.02
CA ALA A 109 25.55 -1.48 1.78
C ALA A 109 26.83 -1.49 0.90
N GLY A 110 26.69 -1.36 -0.42
CA GLY A 110 27.80 -1.36 -1.38
C GLY A 110 28.26 -2.75 -1.80
N MET A 111 27.50 -3.81 -1.49
CA MET A 111 27.85 -5.17 -1.87
C MET A 111 27.36 -5.51 -3.28
N GLU A 112 28.23 -6.14 -4.06
CA GLU A 112 27.86 -6.73 -5.35
C GLU A 112 27.49 -8.21 -5.15
N PRO A 113 26.22 -8.62 -5.34
CA PRO A 113 25.77 -9.98 -5.04
C PRO A 113 26.62 -11.09 -5.66
N HIS A 114 27.02 -10.90 -6.93
CA HIS A 114 27.79 -11.89 -7.68
C HIS A 114 29.17 -12.13 -7.05
N PHE A 115 29.88 -11.07 -6.67
CA PHE A 115 31.20 -11.16 -6.06
C PHE A 115 31.17 -11.91 -4.72
N TYR A 116 30.21 -11.57 -3.85
CA TYR A 116 30.10 -12.23 -2.54
C TYR A 116 29.70 -13.71 -2.65
N GLN A 117 28.88 -14.06 -3.64
CA GLN A 117 28.51 -15.45 -3.89
C GLN A 117 29.70 -16.28 -4.44
N GLU A 118 30.62 -15.66 -5.17
CA GLU A 118 31.87 -16.29 -5.61
C GLU A 118 32.91 -16.39 -4.48
N GLU A 119 33.03 -15.35 -3.65
CA GLU A 119 33.95 -15.31 -2.51
C GLU A 119 33.54 -16.30 -1.41
N TYR A 120 32.22 -16.42 -1.16
CA TYR A 120 31.63 -17.28 -0.13
C TYR A 120 30.62 -18.25 -0.75
N PRO A 121 31.07 -19.25 -1.53
CA PRO A 121 30.18 -20.17 -2.22
C PRO A 121 29.29 -20.94 -1.24
N ARG A 122 28.00 -21.02 -1.56
CA ARG A 122 27.04 -21.84 -0.82
C ARG A 122 27.30 -23.33 -1.13
N ILE A 123 27.53 -24.11 -0.09
CA ILE A 123 27.75 -25.56 -0.18
C ILE A 123 26.46 -26.34 0.01
N ASP A 124 25.69 -26.00 1.04
CA ASP A 124 24.45 -26.69 1.38
C ASP A 124 23.46 -25.71 2.04
N ALA A 125 22.19 -26.09 2.11
CA ALA A 125 21.14 -25.27 2.70
C ALA A 125 20.01 -26.08 3.33
N ILE A 126 19.46 -25.54 4.41
CA ILE A 126 18.16 -25.91 4.93
C ILE A 126 17.17 -24.84 4.44
N PRO A 127 16.32 -25.16 3.44
CA PRO A 127 15.37 -24.20 2.89
C PRO A 127 14.32 -23.80 3.92
N PHE A 128 13.69 -22.64 3.71
CA PHE A 128 12.62 -22.19 4.60
C PHE A 128 11.39 -23.11 4.49
N GLU A 129 10.98 -23.66 5.64
CA GLU A 129 9.69 -24.34 5.77
C GLU A 129 8.87 -23.71 6.90
N SER A 130 7.56 -23.57 6.69
CA SER A 130 6.66 -22.91 7.67
C SER A 130 6.63 -23.62 9.03
N GLN A 131 6.92 -24.92 9.07
CA GLN A 131 7.01 -25.69 10.32
C GLN A 131 8.25 -25.31 11.14
N HIS A 132 9.36 -25.01 10.47
CA HIS A 132 10.65 -24.70 11.09
C HIS A 132 10.84 -23.20 11.33
N ARG A 133 10.25 -22.34 10.49
CA ARG A 133 10.28 -20.87 10.57
C ARG A 133 11.66 -20.24 10.44
N PHE A 134 12.64 -20.94 9.89
CA PHE A 134 13.96 -20.41 9.54
C PHE A 134 14.51 -21.02 8.26
N MET A 135 15.52 -20.38 7.69
CA MET A 135 16.39 -20.87 6.61
C MET A 135 17.83 -20.82 7.11
N ALA A 136 18.66 -21.77 6.67
CA ALA A 136 20.08 -21.79 6.98
C ALA A 136 20.91 -22.12 5.72
N THR A 137 22.08 -21.51 5.56
CA THR A 137 22.99 -21.77 4.45
C THR A 137 24.41 -21.96 4.94
N LEU A 138 25.10 -22.97 4.42
CA LEU A 138 26.49 -23.30 4.73
C LEU A 138 27.41 -22.71 3.65
N HIS A 139 28.48 -22.05 4.08
CA HIS A 139 29.47 -21.39 3.24
C HIS A 139 30.87 -21.64 3.78
N HIS A 140 31.88 -21.43 2.92
CA HIS A 140 33.28 -21.41 3.35
C HIS A 140 33.99 -20.20 2.75
N ASP A 141 35.02 -19.72 3.45
CA ASP A 141 35.98 -18.78 2.87
C ASP A 141 37.05 -19.51 2.01
N HIS A 142 37.87 -18.75 1.29
CA HIS A 142 38.97 -19.29 0.50
C HIS A 142 40.06 -20.01 1.31
N THR A 143 40.09 -19.82 2.63
CA THR A 143 41.01 -20.52 3.55
C THR A 143 40.43 -21.82 4.11
N GLY A 144 39.18 -22.13 3.78
CA GLY A 144 38.47 -23.35 4.16
C GLY A 144 37.68 -23.26 5.47
N HIS A 145 37.63 -22.10 6.13
CA HIS A 145 36.81 -21.94 7.34
C HIS A 145 35.33 -21.98 6.97
N GLY A 146 34.61 -22.92 7.57
CA GLY A 146 33.18 -23.08 7.38
C GLY A 146 32.38 -22.17 8.29
N PHE A 147 31.28 -21.64 7.79
CA PHE A 147 30.32 -20.91 8.59
C PHE A 147 28.91 -21.07 8.03
N ALA A 148 27.93 -20.94 8.90
CA ALA A 148 26.52 -20.96 8.56
C ALA A 148 25.87 -19.62 8.86
N TYR A 149 25.03 -19.15 7.94
CA TYR A 149 24.12 -18.04 8.17
C TYR A 149 22.71 -18.56 8.32
N LEU A 150 21.94 -17.91 9.19
CA LEU A 150 20.54 -18.20 9.40
C LEU A 150 19.71 -16.94 9.32
N LYS A 151 18.51 -17.07 8.77
CA LYS A 151 17.46 -16.06 8.89
C LYS A 151 16.14 -16.71 9.22
N GLY A 152 15.33 -16.08 10.06
CA GLY A 152 14.06 -16.66 10.45
C GLY A 152 13.23 -15.79 11.36
N ALA A 153 12.11 -16.37 11.81
CA ALA A 153 11.25 -15.75 12.79
C ALA A 153 12.05 -15.44 14.06
N PRO A 154 12.00 -14.19 14.57
CA PRO A 154 12.87 -13.78 15.66
C PRO A 154 12.79 -14.68 16.88
N GLU A 155 11.58 -15.08 17.29
CA GLU A 155 11.37 -15.98 18.43
C GLU A 155 12.13 -17.30 18.26
N LYS A 156 12.16 -17.85 17.05
CA LYS A 156 12.82 -19.13 16.78
C LYS A 156 14.34 -19.00 16.76
N ILE A 157 14.86 -17.91 16.17
CA ILE A 157 16.30 -17.67 16.10
C ILE A 157 16.86 -17.33 17.47
N LEU A 158 16.15 -16.52 18.27
CA LEU A 158 16.56 -16.19 19.64
C LEU A 158 16.68 -17.45 20.52
N ASP A 159 15.74 -18.40 20.40
CA ASP A 159 15.82 -19.69 21.12
C ASP A 159 17.07 -20.51 20.79
N MET A 160 17.66 -20.30 19.59
CA MET A 160 18.84 -21.02 19.09
C MET A 160 20.14 -20.26 19.38
N CYS A 161 20.06 -19.01 19.84
CA CYS A 161 21.20 -18.14 20.10
C CYS A 161 21.55 -18.09 21.60
N HIS A 162 22.85 -18.09 21.90
CA HIS A 162 23.37 -17.83 23.27
C HIS A 162 24.28 -16.62 23.33
N LEU A 163 24.78 -16.21 22.16
CA LEU A 163 25.65 -15.07 21.98
C LEU A 163 24.94 -14.05 21.08
N GLN A 164 25.37 -12.81 21.19
CA GLN A 164 25.07 -11.72 20.29
C GLN A 164 26.36 -11.03 19.89
N ARG A 165 26.42 -10.54 18.65
CA ARG A 165 27.57 -9.76 18.18
C ARG A 165 27.46 -8.31 18.67
N MET A 166 28.50 -7.83 19.34
CA MET A 166 28.67 -6.47 19.87
C MET A 166 30.00 -5.91 19.37
N ASP A 167 29.95 -4.93 18.45
CA ASP A 167 31.15 -4.19 17.99
C ASP A 167 32.37 -5.07 17.65
N GLY A 168 32.13 -6.20 16.98
CA GLY A 168 33.16 -7.16 16.56
C GLY A 168 33.45 -8.31 17.55
N GLU A 169 32.90 -8.29 18.75
CA GLU A 169 33.06 -9.36 19.76
C GLU A 169 31.73 -10.05 20.07
N ASP A 170 31.79 -11.33 20.46
CA ASP A 170 30.61 -12.09 20.88
C ASP A 170 30.39 -11.92 22.39
N ALA A 171 29.20 -11.47 22.78
CA ALA A 171 28.77 -11.32 24.16
C ALA A 171 27.55 -12.22 24.46
N PRO A 172 27.26 -12.56 25.73
CA PRO A 172 26.03 -13.26 26.07
C PRO A 172 24.77 -12.52 25.56
N LEU A 173 23.79 -13.28 25.06
CA LEU A 173 22.54 -12.73 24.54
C LEU A 173 21.75 -11.99 25.63
N ASP A 174 21.41 -10.72 25.38
CA ASP A 174 20.53 -9.92 26.24
C ASP A 174 19.08 -10.02 25.75
N HIS A 175 18.34 -10.98 26.32
CA HIS A 175 16.93 -11.18 25.97
C HIS A 175 16.07 -9.95 26.21
N ALA A 176 16.29 -9.20 27.31
CA ALA A 176 15.45 -8.06 27.65
C ALA A 176 15.62 -6.91 26.65
N TYR A 177 16.86 -6.66 26.21
CA TYR A 177 17.14 -5.70 25.15
C TYR A 177 16.45 -6.08 23.84
N TRP A 178 16.58 -7.33 23.41
CA TRP A 178 16.00 -7.77 22.13
C TRP A 178 14.48 -7.83 22.15
N GLU A 179 13.85 -8.28 23.24
CA GLU A 179 12.40 -8.24 23.39
C GLU A 179 11.86 -6.80 23.25
N THR A 180 12.47 -5.86 23.98
CA THR A 180 12.09 -4.44 23.92
C THR A 180 12.29 -3.87 22.51
N THR A 181 13.42 -4.19 21.88
CA THR A 181 13.76 -3.69 20.53
C THR A 181 12.80 -4.22 19.48
N MET A 182 12.49 -5.51 19.52
CA MET A 182 11.53 -6.14 18.63
C MET A 182 10.13 -5.59 18.84
N GLU A 183 9.69 -5.37 20.08
CA GLU A 183 8.39 -4.76 20.35
C GLU A 183 8.29 -3.34 19.77
N GLN A 184 9.34 -2.52 19.91
CA GLN A 184 9.40 -1.19 19.30
C GLN A 184 9.33 -1.26 17.78
N MET A 185 10.09 -2.14 17.13
CA MET A 185 10.06 -2.30 15.67
C MET A 185 8.69 -2.83 15.19
N ALA A 186 8.11 -3.81 15.89
CA ALA A 186 6.78 -4.34 15.59
C ALA A 186 5.67 -3.28 15.74
N SER A 187 5.78 -2.39 16.73
CA SER A 187 4.85 -1.26 16.92
C SER A 187 4.87 -0.25 15.76
N ARG A 188 5.98 -0.20 15.00
CA ARG A 188 6.10 0.56 13.74
C ARG A 188 5.49 -0.18 12.54
N GLY A 189 4.84 -1.33 12.77
CA GLY A 189 4.20 -2.16 11.74
C GLY A 189 5.18 -2.98 10.91
N GLN A 190 6.42 -3.12 11.36
CA GLN A 190 7.47 -3.82 10.62
C GLN A 190 7.36 -5.33 10.83
N ARG A 191 7.49 -6.08 9.73
CA ARG A 191 7.73 -7.52 9.77
C ARG A 191 9.18 -7.75 10.16
N LEU A 192 9.39 -8.46 11.26
CA LEU A 192 10.72 -8.71 11.81
C LEU A 192 11.32 -10.00 11.26
N LEU A 193 12.63 -9.98 11.05
CA LEU A 193 13.41 -11.16 10.69
C LEU A 193 14.74 -11.10 11.44
N ALA A 194 15.05 -12.14 12.21
CA ALA A 194 16.34 -12.25 12.89
C ALA A 194 17.37 -12.91 11.97
N ILE A 195 18.62 -12.47 12.09
CA ILE A 195 19.76 -12.97 11.33
C ILE A 195 20.84 -13.41 12.32
N ALA A 196 21.33 -14.63 12.15
CA ALA A 196 22.30 -15.25 13.03
C ALA A 196 23.44 -15.92 12.25
N PHE A 197 24.52 -16.16 12.96
CA PHE A 197 25.76 -16.72 12.45
C PHE A 197 26.23 -17.87 13.33
N LYS A 198 26.91 -18.84 12.72
CA LYS A 198 27.63 -19.88 13.45
C LYS A 198 28.89 -20.29 12.72
N VAL A 199 29.98 -20.40 13.46
CA VAL A 199 31.21 -21.01 12.95
C VAL A 199 31.00 -22.52 12.84
N MET A 200 31.36 -23.09 11.69
CA MET A 200 31.21 -24.51 11.41
C MET A 200 32.57 -25.22 11.44
N PRO A 201 32.61 -26.50 11.85
CA PRO A 201 33.80 -27.33 11.75
C PRO A 201 34.44 -27.28 10.35
N SER A 202 35.78 -27.19 10.33
CA SER A 202 36.54 -27.20 9.08
C SER A 202 36.26 -28.48 8.27
N GLY A 203 35.98 -28.33 6.98
CA GLY A 203 35.72 -29.45 6.06
C GLY A 203 34.31 -30.04 6.11
N GLN A 204 33.39 -29.46 6.89
CA GLN A 204 31.97 -29.82 6.82
C GLN A 204 31.40 -29.50 5.43
N GLN A 205 30.67 -30.44 4.82
CA GLN A 205 30.10 -30.27 3.47
C GLN A 205 28.58 -30.41 3.43
N SER A 206 27.94 -30.74 4.55
CA SER A 206 26.50 -30.86 4.65
C SER A 206 25.98 -30.10 5.86
N LEU A 207 24.74 -29.62 5.77
CA LEU A 207 24.08 -28.86 6.81
C LEU A 207 22.79 -29.58 7.24
N ASN A 208 22.75 -30.02 8.49
CA ASN A 208 21.62 -30.70 9.09
C ASN A 208 21.00 -29.87 10.22
N PHE A 209 19.77 -30.18 10.61
CA PHE A 209 19.08 -29.47 11.70
C PHE A 209 19.89 -29.46 13.01
N ALA A 210 20.49 -30.60 13.37
CA ALA A 210 21.32 -30.72 14.58
C ALA A 210 22.53 -29.76 14.58
N ASP A 211 23.02 -29.37 13.40
CA ASP A 211 24.16 -28.47 13.26
C ASP A 211 23.80 -27.02 13.63
N VAL A 212 22.52 -26.66 13.57
CA VAL A 212 22.05 -25.29 13.83
C VAL A 212 21.11 -25.18 15.03
N GLU A 213 20.75 -26.30 15.67
CA GLU A 213 19.83 -26.32 16.82
C GLU A 213 20.29 -25.48 18.03
N TYR A 214 21.60 -25.30 18.22
CA TYR A 214 22.19 -24.60 19.37
C TYR A 214 23.49 -23.89 19.00
N GLY A 215 23.85 -22.87 19.77
CA GLY A 215 25.19 -22.25 19.72
C GLY A 215 25.35 -21.24 18.59
N LEU A 216 24.26 -20.60 18.19
CA LEU A 216 24.30 -19.47 17.26
C LEU A 216 24.68 -18.18 17.98
N THR A 217 25.24 -17.25 17.20
CA THR A 217 25.43 -15.84 17.57
C THR A 217 24.41 -15.00 16.81
N LEU A 218 23.57 -14.26 17.51
CA LEU A 218 22.64 -13.31 16.90
C LEU A 218 23.42 -12.11 16.35
N LEU A 219 23.29 -11.84 15.05
CA LEU A 219 23.91 -10.67 14.43
C LEU A 219 23.00 -9.44 14.54
N GLY A 220 21.70 -9.63 14.27
CA GLY A 220 20.73 -8.56 14.38
C GLY A 220 19.32 -8.94 13.95
N VAL A 221 18.42 -7.97 14.01
CA VAL A 221 17.03 -8.09 13.57
C VAL A 221 16.73 -6.99 12.56
N VAL A 222 16.15 -7.36 11.42
CA VAL A 222 15.73 -6.39 10.40
C VAL A 222 14.22 -6.20 10.43
N GLY A 223 13.80 -4.95 10.28
CA GLY A 223 12.40 -4.54 10.18
C GLY A 223 12.06 -4.24 8.72
N ILE A 224 11.18 -5.06 8.15
CA ILE A 224 10.77 -4.99 6.75
C ILE A 224 9.33 -4.49 6.70
N VAL A 225 9.06 -3.54 5.81
CA VAL A 225 7.70 -3.04 5.58
C VAL A 225 7.44 -2.91 4.09
N ASP A 226 6.17 -2.96 3.72
CA ASP A 226 5.70 -2.47 2.43
C ASP A 226 5.44 -0.97 2.54
N PRO A 227 6.34 -0.09 2.05
CA PRO A 227 6.25 1.33 2.32
C PRO A 227 5.06 1.97 1.59
N PRO A 228 4.39 2.96 2.22
CA PRO A 228 3.38 3.76 1.53
C PRO A 228 4.02 4.54 0.38
N ARG A 229 3.22 4.82 -0.66
CA ARG A 229 3.65 5.69 -1.75
C ARG A 229 3.61 7.15 -1.28
N GLU A 230 4.63 7.95 -1.60
CA GLU A 230 4.66 9.37 -1.22
C GLU A 230 3.47 10.12 -1.81
N GLU A 231 3.15 9.85 -3.06
CA GLU A 231 1.99 10.41 -3.75
C GLU A 231 0.66 9.95 -3.14
N ALA A 232 0.59 8.74 -2.57
CA ALA A 232 -0.62 8.26 -1.88
C ALA A 232 -0.83 8.99 -0.55
N ILE A 233 0.23 9.30 0.20
CA ILE A 233 0.14 10.11 1.43
C ILE A 233 -0.42 11.50 1.11
N ALA A 234 0.12 12.14 0.06
CA ALA A 234 -0.35 13.45 -0.40
C ALA A 234 -1.82 13.39 -0.86
N ALA A 235 -2.19 12.33 -1.58
CA ALA A 235 -3.55 12.09 -2.06
C ALA A 235 -4.56 11.89 -0.91
N VAL A 236 -4.23 11.11 0.12
CA VAL A 236 -5.08 10.94 1.32
C VAL A 236 -5.33 12.28 1.99
N LYS A 237 -4.29 13.11 2.13
CA LYS A 237 -4.41 14.46 2.70
C LYS A 237 -5.32 15.36 1.85
N ALA A 238 -5.23 15.26 0.52
CA ALA A 238 -6.11 15.99 -0.39
C ALA A 238 -7.57 15.54 -0.27
N CYS A 239 -7.83 14.23 -0.23
CA CYS A 239 -9.18 13.68 0.01
C CYS A 239 -9.79 14.22 1.32
N ARG A 240 -9.04 14.14 2.43
CA ARG A 240 -9.51 14.65 3.73
C ARG A 240 -9.80 16.15 3.70
N SER A 241 -8.95 16.94 3.02
CA SER A 241 -9.17 18.38 2.85
C SER A 241 -10.41 18.70 2.02
N ALA A 242 -10.84 17.77 1.17
CA ALA A 242 -12.04 17.84 0.34
C ALA A 242 -13.28 17.21 0.99
N GLY A 243 -13.23 16.88 2.29
CA GLY A 243 -14.34 16.26 3.01
C GLY A 243 -14.58 14.79 2.68
N ILE A 244 -13.62 14.11 2.05
CA ILE A 244 -13.73 12.70 1.65
C ILE A 244 -13.02 11.83 2.68
N GLY A 245 -13.77 10.92 3.30
CA GLY A 245 -13.21 9.90 4.20
C GLY A 245 -12.42 8.85 3.41
N VAL A 246 -11.23 8.51 3.87
CA VAL A 246 -10.44 7.41 3.29
C VAL A 246 -10.44 6.26 4.28
N LYS A 247 -10.88 5.08 3.83
CA LYS A 247 -10.92 3.86 4.64
C LYS A 247 -9.96 2.83 4.08
N MET A 248 -9.02 2.37 4.89
CA MET A 248 -8.06 1.33 4.52
C MET A 248 -8.62 -0.05 4.84
N ILE A 249 -8.65 -0.92 3.84
CA ILE A 249 -9.05 -2.31 3.97
C ILE A 249 -7.83 -3.18 3.64
N THR A 250 -7.49 -4.13 4.51
CA THR A 250 -6.29 -4.96 4.32
C THR A 250 -6.43 -6.36 4.91
N GLY A 251 -5.66 -7.30 4.36
CA GLY A 251 -5.44 -8.62 4.93
C GLY A 251 -4.36 -8.66 6.03
N ASP A 252 -3.61 -7.57 6.20
CA ASP A 252 -2.55 -7.46 7.21
C ASP A 252 -3.11 -7.48 8.63
N HIS A 253 -2.24 -7.73 9.61
CA HIS A 253 -2.58 -7.62 11.03
C HIS A 253 -2.95 -6.18 11.42
N ALA A 254 -3.80 -6.05 12.44
CA ALA A 254 -4.29 -4.76 12.94
C ALA A 254 -3.18 -3.79 13.36
N SER A 255 -2.09 -4.29 13.96
CA SER A 255 -0.93 -3.48 14.35
C SER A 255 -0.22 -2.88 13.14
N THR A 256 0.08 -3.69 12.12
CA THR A 256 0.68 -3.24 10.85
C THR A 256 -0.22 -2.26 10.12
N ALA A 257 -1.52 -2.58 10.01
CA ALA A 257 -2.49 -1.72 9.36
C ALA A 257 -2.59 -0.35 10.06
N SER A 258 -2.61 -0.33 11.39
CA SER A 258 -2.63 0.90 12.19
C SER A 258 -1.36 1.73 12.02
N ALA A 259 -0.19 1.09 11.97
CA ALA A 259 1.07 1.79 11.76
C ALA A 259 1.17 2.43 10.37
N ILE A 260 0.78 1.70 9.31
CA ILE A 260 0.72 2.24 7.94
C ILE A 260 -0.33 3.34 7.85
N GLY A 261 -1.51 3.15 8.45
CA GLY A 261 -2.55 4.17 8.53
C GLY A 261 -2.01 5.47 9.13
N LYS A 262 -1.33 5.38 10.28
CA LYS A 262 -0.70 6.55 10.92
C LYS A 262 0.30 7.27 10.02
N GLN A 263 1.13 6.54 9.28
CA GLN A 263 2.08 7.14 8.32
C GLN A 263 1.38 7.87 7.17
N MET A 264 0.24 7.33 6.70
CA MET A 264 -0.54 7.91 5.61
C MET A 264 -1.52 8.99 6.07
N GLY A 265 -1.69 9.18 7.38
CA GLY A 265 -2.76 10.02 7.93
C GLY A 265 -4.15 9.43 7.70
N ILE A 266 -4.27 8.09 7.68
CA ILE A 266 -5.53 7.34 7.72
C ILE A 266 -5.70 6.80 9.14
N GLY A 267 -6.88 6.97 9.72
CA GLY A 267 -7.17 6.67 11.11
C GLY A 267 -7.40 7.94 11.95
N ASP A 268 -8.06 7.72 13.07
CA ASP A 268 -8.58 8.72 14.00
C ASP A 268 -8.12 8.48 15.45
N GLY A 269 -7.23 7.51 15.65
CA GLY A 269 -6.74 7.11 16.97
C GLY A 269 -7.54 5.99 17.64
N ASN A 270 -8.64 5.52 17.04
CA ASN A 270 -9.46 4.43 17.57
C ASN A 270 -8.89 3.03 17.25
N GLY A 271 -7.81 2.97 16.47
CA GLY A 271 -7.15 1.71 16.09
C GLY A 271 -7.83 1.02 14.91
N ALA A 272 -7.27 -0.14 14.52
CA ALA A 272 -7.83 -0.96 13.45
C ALA A 272 -8.79 -2.01 14.00
N ILE A 273 -9.89 -2.24 13.29
CA ILE A 273 -10.84 -3.32 13.59
C ILE A 273 -10.46 -4.55 12.78
N SER A 274 -10.38 -5.72 13.43
CA SER A 274 -10.11 -6.97 12.74
C SER A 274 -11.37 -7.57 12.11
N GLY A 275 -11.23 -8.35 11.05
CA GLY A 275 -12.33 -9.11 10.45
C GLY A 275 -13.05 -10.00 11.46
N VAL A 276 -12.34 -10.56 12.44
CA VAL A 276 -12.95 -11.39 13.50
C VAL A 276 -13.86 -10.56 14.40
N ASP A 277 -13.50 -9.30 14.66
CA ASP A 277 -14.35 -8.39 15.44
C ASP A 277 -15.54 -7.91 14.62
N LEU A 278 -15.39 -7.74 13.29
CA LEU A 278 -16.49 -7.38 12.39
C LEU A 278 -17.64 -8.39 12.42
N GLU A 279 -17.35 -9.69 12.54
CA GLU A 279 -18.37 -10.75 12.61
C GLU A 279 -19.30 -10.65 13.83
N ARG A 280 -18.86 -9.93 14.88
CA ARG A 280 -19.62 -9.79 16.12
C ARG A 280 -20.70 -8.71 16.03
N TYR A 281 -20.59 -7.82 15.05
CA TYR A 281 -21.52 -6.71 14.89
C TYR A 281 -22.70 -7.09 14.00
N ASP A 282 -23.90 -6.74 14.43
CA ASP A 282 -25.06 -6.76 13.55
C ASP A 282 -25.03 -5.59 12.54
N ALA A 283 -25.95 -5.59 11.57
CA ALA A 283 -25.99 -4.57 10.53
C ALA A 283 -26.17 -3.13 11.06
N SER A 284 -26.82 -2.94 12.22
CA SER A 284 -27.04 -1.63 12.82
C SER A 284 -25.78 -1.14 13.54
N GLN A 285 -25.10 -2.03 14.25
CA GLN A 285 -23.83 -1.75 14.90
C GLN A 285 -22.73 -1.50 13.88
N LEU A 286 -22.69 -2.31 12.81
CA LEU A 286 -21.72 -2.16 11.73
C LEU A 286 -21.80 -0.77 11.08
N ARG A 287 -23.01 -0.19 10.98
CA ARG A 287 -23.23 1.16 10.46
C ARG A 287 -22.58 2.26 11.31
N GLU A 288 -22.55 2.10 12.63
CA GLU A 288 -21.85 3.05 13.52
C GLU A 288 -20.35 2.79 13.52
N VAL A 289 -19.95 1.52 13.54
CA VAL A 289 -18.55 1.09 13.46
C VAL A 289 -17.86 1.65 12.22
N VAL A 290 -18.50 1.61 11.05
CA VAL A 290 -17.91 2.16 9.82
C VAL A 290 -17.83 3.68 9.80
N LYS A 291 -18.57 4.40 10.63
CA LYS A 291 -18.41 5.86 10.78
C LYS A 291 -17.23 6.18 11.69
N GLU A 292 -17.10 5.43 12.79
CA GLU A 292 -16.09 5.67 13.84
C GLU A 292 -14.72 5.06 13.52
N HIS A 293 -14.58 4.20 12.51
CA HIS A 293 -13.31 3.56 12.20
C HIS A 293 -12.96 3.67 10.73
N GLU A 294 -11.68 3.88 10.45
CA GLU A 294 -11.14 4.02 9.10
C GLU A 294 -10.23 2.87 8.67
N ILE A 295 -9.79 2.01 9.60
CA ILE A 295 -8.84 0.92 9.30
C ILE A 295 -9.49 -0.42 9.63
N PHE A 296 -9.60 -1.28 8.61
CA PHE A 296 -10.13 -2.63 8.73
C PHE A 296 -9.07 -3.64 8.29
N ALA A 297 -8.67 -4.52 9.21
CA ALA A 297 -7.56 -5.45 9.08
C ALA A 297 -8.05 -6.91 9.04
N ARG A 298 -7.29 -7.83 8.44
CA ARG A 298 -7.67 -9.25 8.29
C ARG A 298 -9.09 -9.44 7.70
N VAL A 299 -9.48 -8.60 6.75
CA VAL A 299 -10.86 -8.57 6.20
C VAL A 299 -11.05 -9.61 5.10
N SER A 300 -12.13 -10.40 5.17
CA SER A 300 -12.50 -11.36 4.12
C SER A 300 -13.19 -10.69 2.92
N PRO A 301 -13.25 -11.34 1.74
CA PRO A 301 -13.97 -10.81 0.58
C PRO A 301 -15.44 -10.48 0.86
N GLU A 302 -16.14 -11.33 1.61
CA GLU A 302 -17.54 -11.14 2.02
C GLU A 302 -17.67 -9.92 2.94
N GLN A 303 -16.70 -9.73 3.83
CA GLN A 303 -16.67 -8.59 4.74
C GLN A 303 -16.41 -7.27 4.00
N LYS A 304 -15.63 -7.27 2.91
CA LYS A 304 -15.49 -6.06 2.06
C LYS A 304 -16.85 -5.60 1.54
N LEU A 305 -17.68 -6.54 1.06
CA LEU A 305 -19.04 -6.26 0.60
C LEU A 305 -19.95 -5.75 1.74
N GLN A 306 -19.83 -6.33 2.93
CA GLN A 306 -20.57 -5.87 4.12
C GLN A 306 -20.20 -4.45 4.51
N LEU A 307 -18.90 -4.11 4.51
CA LEU A 307 -18.40 -2.76 4.80
C LEU A 307 -18.95 -1.73 3.80
N VAL A 308 -18.88 -2.02 2.50
CA VAL A 308 -19.46 -1.15 1.46
C VAL A 308 -20.96 -0.97 1.67
N THR A 309 -21.68 -2.05 1.98
CA THR A 309 -23.13 -1.98 2.21
C THR A 309 -23.48 -1.18 3.46
N ALA A 310 -22.68 -1.27 4.52
CA ALA A 310 -22.88 -0.51 5.75
C ALA A 310 -22.65 1.00 5.55
N LEU A 311 -21.63 1.37 4.75
CA LEU A 311 -21.37 2.77 4.36
C LEU A 311 -22.50 3.34 3.49
N GLN A 312 -22.98 2.57 2.51
CA GLN A 312 -24.15 2.96 1.72
C GLN A 312 -25.38 3.13 2.61
N ALA A 313 -25.60 2.23 3.56
CA ALA A 313 -26.69 2.35 4.52
C ALA A 313 -26.51 3.60 5.41
N ALA A 314 -25.28 4.03 5.68
CA ALA A 314 -24.96 5.27 6.38
C ALA A 314 -25.29 6.54 5.59
N GLY A 315 -25.50 6.43 4.28
CA GLY A 315 -25.78 7.55 3.38
C GLY A 315 -24.55 8.04 2.61
N ASP A 316 -23.42 7.32 2.72
CA ASP A 316 -22.19 7.63 2.00
C ASP A 316 -22.30 7.17 0.53
N VAL A 317 -21.77 7.99 -0.37
CA VAL A 317 -21.42 7.60 -1.75
C VAL A 317 -20.02 6.99 -1.71
N VAL A 318 -19.93 5.69 -2.02
CA VAL A 318 -18.73 4.88 -1.82
C VAL A 318 -18.01 4.64 -3.14
N ALA A 319 -16.71 4.95 -3.15
CA ALA A 319 -15.78 4.41 -4.13
C ALA A 319 -14.99 3.26 -3.51
N MET A 320 -14.89 2.12 -4.19
CA MET A 320 -14.14 0.95 -3.72
C MET A 320 -13.01 0.65 -4.69
N THR A 321 -11.78 0.45 -4.20
CA THR A 321 -10.67 -0.06 -5.01
C THR A 321 -10.46 -1.56 -4.82
N GLY A 322 -9.95 -2.25 -5.83
CA GLY A 322 -9.61 -3.66 -5.74
C GLY A 322 -8.91 -4.19 -6.98
N ASP A 323 -8.18 -5.30 -6.85
CA ASP A 323 -7.41 -5.93 -7.91
C ASP A 323 -7.79 -7.41 -8.15
N GLY A 324 -8.32 -8.08 -7.13
CA GLY A 324 -8.65 -9.49 -7.16
C GLY A 324 -10.06 -9.83 -7.65
N VAL A 325 -10.25 -11.09 -8.06
CA VAL A 325 -11.59 -11.65 -8.32
C VAL A 325 -12.47 -11.58 -7.07
N ASN A 326 -11.84 -11.68 -5.91
CA ASN A 326 -12.47 -11.58 -4.60
C ASN A 326 -13.09 -10.19 -4.33
N ASP A 327 -12.60 -9.14 -5.00
CA ASP A 327 -13.08 -7.78 -4.80
C ASP A 327 -14.24 -7.43 -5.74
N ALA A 328 -14.47 -8.24 -6.78
CA ALA A 328 -15.51 -8.00 -7.78
C ALA A 328 -16.91 -7.78 -7.17
N PRO A 329 -17.37 -8.52 -6.13
CA PRO A 329 -18.66 -8.24 -5.50
C PRO A 329 -18.72 -6.87 -4.84
N ALA A 330 -17.66 -6.45 -4.14
CA ALA A 330 -17.60 -5.15 -3.46
C ALA A 330 -17.47 -4.00 -4.46
N LEU A 331 -16.63 -4.17 -5.49
CA LEU A 331 -16.47 -3.22 -6.60
C LEU A 331 -17.80 -2.95 -7.30
N LYS A 332 -18.53 -4.01 -7.65
CA LYS A 332 -19.83 -3.90 -8.32
C LYS A 332 -20.93 -3.33 -7.42
N ARG A 333 -20.78 -3.46 -6.10
CA ARG A 333 -21.75 -2.95 -5.13
C ARG A 333 -21.59 -1.46 -4.89
N ALA A 334 -20.36 -0.95 -4.88
CA ALA A 334 -20.05 0.46 -4.70
C ALA A 334 -20.68 1.33 -5.81
N GLU A 335 -20.94 2.60 -5.52
CA GLU A 335 -21.40 3.57 -6.53
C GLU A 335 -20.33 3.77 -7.62
N VAL A 336 -19.05 3.67 -7.24
CA VAL A 336 -17.92 3.65 -8.16
C VAL A 336 -16.93 2.53 -7.79
N GLY A 337 -16.95 1.43 -8.54
CA GLY A 337 -15.88 0.44 -8.50
C GLY A 337 -14.65 0.93 -9.26
N VAL A 338 -13.47 0.78 -8.65
CA VAL A 338 -12.17 1.18 -9.21
C VAL A 338 -11.22 -0.02 -9.25
N ALA A 339 -10.93 -0.53 -10.44
CA ALA A 339 -10.01 -1.65 -10.60
C ALA A 339 -8.59 -1.22 -10.94
N MET A 340 -7.61 -2.01 -10.52
CA MET A 340 -6.20 -1.85 -10.89
C MET A 340 -5.99 -2.29 -12.35
N GLY A 341 -5.20 -1.55 -13.12
CA GLY A 341 -4.97 -1.75 -14.54
C GLY A 341 -3.86 -2.76 -14.82
N GLN A 342 -2.76 -2.69 -14.07
CA GLN A 342 -1.60 -3.57 -14.27
C GLN A 342 -1.74 -4.86 -13.46
N LYS A 343 -1.98 -4.74 -12.15
CA LYS A 343 -2.11 -5.90 -11.25
C LYS A 343 -3.52 -6.51 -11.21
N GLY A 344 -4.52 -5.75 -11.64
CA GLY A 344 -5.92 -6.18 -11.54
C GLY A 344 -6.27 -7.32 -12.50
N THR A 345 -7.02 -8.28 -11.99
CA THR A 345 -7.62 -9.36 -12.76
C THR A 345 -8.66 -8.83 -13.74
N GLU A 346 -8.89 -9.53 -14.85
CA GLU A 346 -9.93 -9.12 -15.81
C GLU A 346 -11.34 -9.11 -15.19
N ALA A 347 -11.60 -10.01 -14.24
CA ALA A 347 -12.84 -10.02 -13.48
C ALA A 347 -13.04 -8.74 -12.64
N ALA A 348 -11.98 -8.25 -11.98
CA ALA A 348 -12.03 -6.99 -11.23
C ALA A 348 -12.26 -5.81 -12.19
N LYS A 349 -11.55 -5.76 -13.32
CA LYS A 349 -11.71 -4.71 -14.34
C LYS A 349 -13.12 -4.69 -14.92
N GLU A 350 -13.74 -5.85 -15.16
CA GLU A 350 -15.12 -5.97 -15.63
C GLU A 350 -16.17 -5.55 -14.61
N ALA A 351 -15.91 -5.77 -13.32
CA ALA A 351 -16.80 -5.36 -12.25
C ALA A 351 -16.77 -3.84 -11.99
N ALA A 352 -15.71 -3.14 -12.39
CA ALA A 352 -15.46 -1.74 -12.06
C ALA A 352 -15.92 -0.73 -13.14
N GLU A 353 -16.38 0.44 -12.69
CA GLU A 353 -16.70 1.61 -13.50
C GLU A 353 -15.44 2.36 -14.00
N MET A 354 -14.36 2.29 -13.23
CA MET A 354 -13.08 2.93 -13.53
C MET A 354 -11.93 1.92 -13.44
N VAL A 355 -10.91 2.10 -14.27
CA VAL A 355 -9.67 1.30 -14.24
C VAL A 355 -8.49 2.27 -14.17
N LEU A 356 -7.60 2.07 -13.20
CA LEU A 356 -6.38 2.86 -12.99
C LEU A 356 -5.24 2.24 -13.80
N THR A 357 -4.80 2.90 -14.87
CA THR A 357 -3.75 2.35 -15.75
C THR A 357 -2.36 2.29 -15.09
N ASP A 358 -2.18 3.03 -13.99
CA ASP A 358 -0.94 3.21 -13.26
C ASP A 358 -0.95 2.58 -11.86
N ASP A 359 -2.07 1.95 -11.47
CA ASP A 359 -2.24 1.33 -10.16
C ASP A 359 -2.00 2.32 -8.98
N ASN A 360 -2.32 3.61 -9.18
CA ASN A 360 -2.01 4.66 -8.19
C ASN A 360 -3.25 5.31 -7.56
N PHE A 361 -3.26 5.38 -6.23
CA PHE A 361 -4.32 6.06 -5.48
C PHE A 361 -4.43 7.56 -5.82
N SER A 362 -3.33 8.23 -6.16
CA SER A 362 -3.36 9.66 -6.54
C SER A 362 -4.26 9.94 -7.75
N THR A 363 -4.36 8.98 -8.67
CA THR A 363 -5.19 9.09 -9.88
C THR A 363 -6.68 9.09 -9.55
N ILE A 364 -7.09 8.48 -8.45
CA ILE A 364 -8.48 8.58 -7.94
C ILE A 364 -8.79 10.02 -7.53
N VAL A 365 -7.86 10.71 -6.87
CA VAL A 365 -8.05 12.09 -6.43
C VAL A 365 -8.24 13.02 -7.62
N HIS A 366 -7.42 12.87 -8.66
CA HIS A 366 -7.60 13.61 -9.91
C HIS A 366 -8.94 13.30 -10.57
N ALA A 367 -9.38 12.03 -10.57
CA ALA A 367 -10.67 11.65 -11.12
C ALA A 367 -11.85 12.26 -10.35
N VAL A 368 -11.72 12.41 -9.01
CA VAL A 368 -12.72 13.10 -8.18
C VAL A 368 -12.74 14.60 -8.46
N GLU A 369 -11.58 15.24 -8.59
CA GLU A 369 -11.47 16.67 -8.93
C GLU A 369 -12.13 16.97 -10.30
N GLU A 370 -11.85 16.15 -11.30
CA GLU A 370 -12.49 16.22 -12.62
C GLU A 370 -14.00 15.94 -12.52
N GLY A 371 -14.41 14.93 -11.73
CA GLY A 371 -15.82 14.62 -11.51
C GLY A 371 -16.61 15.77 -10.89
N ARG A 372 -16.03 16.45 -9.88
CA ARG A 372 -16.62 17.65 -9.26
C ARG A 372 -16.73 18.81 -10.26
N THR A 373 -15.73 18.99 -11.11
CA THR A 373 -15.72 20.02 -12.16
C THR A 373 -16.81 19.76 -13.20
N VAL A 374 -16.93 18.51 -13.67
CA VAL A 374 -17.98 18.09 -14.60
C VAL A 374 -19.37 18.31 -13.99
N TYR A 375 -19.56 17.98 -12.71
CA TYR A 375 -20.83 18.20 -12.01
C TYR A 375 -21.21 19.69 -11.96
N ASP A 376 -20.27 20.57 -11.64
CA ASP A 376 -20.52 22.03 -11.63
C ASP A 376 -20.86 22.57 -13.01
N ASN A 377 -20.14 22.12 -14.04
CA ASN A 377 -20.37 22.53 -15.43
C ASN A 377 -21.74 22.03 -15.95
N LEU A 378 -22.15 20.82 -15.55
CA LEU A 378 -23.49 20.31 -15.83
C LEU A 378 -24.56 21.15 -15.12
N LYS A 379 -24.35 21.49 -13.85
CA LYS A 379 -25.27 22.35 -13.10
C LYS A 379 -25.42 23.73 -13.75
N LYS A 380 -24.32 24.36 -14.18
CA LYS A 380 -24.33 25.62 -14.94
C LYS A 380 -25.11 25.49 -16.25
N SER A 381 -24.88 24.41 -17.00
CA SER A 381 -25.57 24.13 -18.26
C SER A 381 -27.07 23.96 -18.06
N ILE A 382 -27.50 23.21 -17.04
CA ILE A 382 -28.91 23.03 -16.70
C ILE A 382 -29.53 24.36 -16.24
N LEU A 383 -28.84 25.12 -15.39
CA LEU A 383 -29.29 26.43 -14.93
C LEU A 383 -29.41 27.46 -16.06
N PHE A 384 -28.68 27.28 -17.15
CA PHE A 384 -28.80 28.09 -18.36
C PHE A 384 -30.01 27.69 -19.23
N ILE A 385 -30.24 26.38 -19.42
CA ILE A 385 -31.32 25.86 -20.28
C ILE A 385 -32.70 26.03 -19.63
N LEU A 386 -32.81 25.75 -18.32
CA LEU A 386 -34.10 25.67 -17.63
C LEU A 386 -34.93 26.99 -17.67
N PRO A 387 -34.34 28.18 -17.44
CA PRO A 387 -35.07 29.44 -17.53
C PRO A 387 -35.53 29.75 -18.96
N THR A 388 -34.77 29.35 -19.98
CA THR A 388 -35.13 29.53 -21.39
C THR A 388 -36.41 28.75 -21.70
N ASN A 389 -36.45 27.47 -21.35
CA ASN A 389 -37.64 26.63 -21.50
C ASN A 389 -38.83 27.17 -20.68
N GLY A 390 -38.56 27.66 -19.47
CA GLY A 390 -39.58 28.31 -18.64
C GLY A 390 -40.17 29.57 -19.29
N GLY A 391 -39.33 30.40 -19.89
CA GLY A 391 -39.73 31.60 -20.62
C GLY A 391 -40.55 31.28 -21.88
N GLU A 392 -40.14 30.28 -22.66
CA GLU A 392 -40.89 29.79 -23.82
C GLU A 392 -42.29 29.30 -23.40
N ALA A 393 -42.36 28.46 -22.37
CA ALA A 393 -43.61 27.91 -21.87
C ALA A 393 -44.55 29.01 -21.34
N LEU A 394 -44.04 29.95 -20.52
CA LEU A 394 -44.81 31.07 -19.99
C LEU A 394 -45.33 31.98 -21.10
N THR A 395 -44.55 32.20 -22.15
CA THR A 395 -44.93 33.02 -23.31
C THR A 395 -46.11 32.40 -24.06
N ILE A 396 -46.09 31.07 -24.26
CA ILE A 396 -47.20 30.34 -24.88
C ILE A 396 -48.45 30.39 -24.01
N ILE A 397 -48.31 30.11 -22.70
CA ILE A 397 -49.43 30.15 -21.75
C ILE A 397 -50.07 31.54 -21.73
N ALA A 398 -49.27 32.61 -21.67
CA ALA A 398 -49.77 33.97 -21.68
C ALA A 398 -50.54 34.31 -22.97
N ALA A 399 -50.04 33.89 -24.14
CA ALA A 399 -50.72 34.11 -25.41
C ALA A 399 -52.08 33.42 -25.47
N ILE A 400 -52.17 32.18 -24.95
CA ILE A 400 -53.42 31.40 -24.87
C ILE A 400 -54.42 32.09 -23.93
N VAL A 401 -53.98 32.51 -22.74
CA VAL A 401 -54.85 33.19 -21.75
C VAL A 401 -55.38 34.52 -22.30
N MET A 402 -54.58 35.26 -23.06
CA MET A 402 -54.98 36.53 -23.67
C MET A 402 -55.79 36.38 -24.97
N GLY A 403 -55.99 35.16 -25.47
CA GLY A 403 -56.67 34.90 -26.74
C GLY A 403 -55.94 35.48 -27.95
N ARG A 404 -54.61 35.61 -27.89
CA ARG A 404 -53.78 36.12 -28.99
C ARG A 404 -53.20 34.99 -29.83
N MET A 405 -52.78 35.33 -31.05
CA MET A 405 -51.98 34.40 -31.87
C MET A 405 -50.69 34.03 -31.14
N LEU A 406 -50.27 32.77 -31.31
CA LEU A 406 -49.04 32.27 -30.73
C LEU A 406 -47.84 33.08 -31.24
N PRO A 407 -47.04 33.70 -30.34
CA PRO A 407 -45.93 34.55 -30.75
C PRO A 407 -44.74 33.76 -31.30
N ILE A 408 -44.66 32.45 -31.00
CA ILE A 408 -43.57 31.56 -31.40
C ILE A 408 -44.19 30.23 -31.87
N THR A 409 -43.68 29.69 -32.98
CA THR A 409 -44.11 28.41 -33.55
C THR A 409 -43.33 27.23 -32.96
N ALA A 410 -43.90 26.02 -33.04
CA ALA A 410 -43.23 24.79 -32.59
C ALA A 410 -41.86 24.57 -33.28
N ALA A 411 -41.74 24.90 -34.58
CA ALA A 411 -40.48 24.80 -35.31
C ALA A 411 -39.41 25.78 -34.80
N GLN A 412 -39.82 26.98 -34.39
CA GLN A 412 -38.90 27.97 -33.80
C GLN A 412 -38.43 27.53 -32.41
N ILE A 413 -39.31 26.98 -31.58
CA ILE A 413 -38.94 26.41 -30.26
C ILE A 413 -37.93 25.26 -30.43
N LEU A 414 -38.19 24.35 -31.37
CA LEU A 414 -37.24 23.27 -31.68
C LEU A 414 -35.88 23.82 -32.12
N TRP A 415 -35.85 24.87 -32.94
CA TRP A 415 -34.60 25.51 -33.34
C TRP A 415 -33.84 26.12 -32.16
N ILE A 416 -34.53 26.84 -31.28
CA ILE A 416 -33.94 27.43 -30.07
C ILE A 416 -33.35 26.33 -29.18
N ASN A 417 -34.12 25.27 -28.92
CA ASN A 417 -33.71 24.21 -27.99
C ASN A 417 -32.64 23.28 -28.56
N MET A 418 -32.70 22.92 -29.85
CA MET A 418 -31.75 21.97 -30.45
C MET A 418 -30.45 22.63 -30.90
N ILE A 419 -30.48 23.90 -31.31
CA ILE A 419 -29.31 24.56 -31.88
C ILE A 419 -28.77 25.59 -30.90
N THR A 420 -29.55 26.62 -30.59
CA THR A 420 -29.04 27.74 -29.78
C THR A 420 -28.67 27.30 -28.36
N ALA A 421 -29.57 26.61 -27.68
CA ALA A 421 -29.36 26.19 -26.29
C ALA A 421 -28.24 25.15 -26.17
N VAL A 422 -28.21 24.13 -27.04
CA VAL A 422 -27.13 23.11 -27.05
C VAL A 422 -25.77 23.74 -27.35
N THR A 423 -25.68 24.62 -28.35
CA THR A 423 -24.40 25.24 -28.74
C THR A 423 -23.83 26.09 -27.61
N LEU A 424 -24.68 26.86 -26.92
CA LEU A 424 -24.25 27.70 -25.78
C LEU A 424 -23.99 26.87 -24.51
N ALA A 425 -24.77 25.82 -24.27
CA ALA A 425 -24.52 24.91 -23.15
C ALA A 425 -23.20 24.14 -23.31
N LEU A 426 -22.82 23.80 -24.55
CA LEU A 426 -21.55 23.13 -24.81
C LEU A 426 -20.35 23.99 -24.38
N THR A 427 -20.41 25.33 -24.53
CA THR A 427 -19.33 26.20 -24.05
C THR A 427 -19.20 26.19 -22.53
N LEU A 428 -20.31 26.02 -21.80
CA LEU A 428 -20.32 25.89 -20.34
C LEU A 428 -19.75 24.55 -19.87
N ALA A 429 -19.85 23.49 -20.68
CA ALA A 429 -19.28 22.18 -20.37
C ALA A 429 -17.74 22.19 -20.27
N PHE A 430 -17.08 23.13 -20.96
CA PHE A 430 -15.62 23.29 -20.98
C PHE A 430 -15.10 24.42 -20.07
N GLU A 431 -15.92 24.91 -19.15
CA GLU A 431 -15.42 25.85 -18.14
C GLU A 431 -14.33 25.21 -17.27
N PRO A 432 -13.27 25.96 -16.92
CA PRO A 432 -12.22 25.46 -16.04
C PRO A 432 -12.73 25.24 -14.61
N ALA A 433 -12.05 24.35 -13.88
CA ALA A 433 -12.34 24.07 -12.48
C ALA A 433 -12.28 25.35 -11.61
N GLU A 434 -13.22 25.45 -10.65
CA GLU A 434 -13.21 26.50 -9.65
C GLU A 434 -12.06 26.28 -8.64
N ARG A 435 -11.51 27.35 -8.08
CA ARG A 435 -10.25 27.29 -7.28
C ARG A 435 -10.38 26.48 -5.98
N ASP A 436 -11.60 26.24 -5.52
CA ASP A 436 -11.96 25.62 -4.25
C ASP A 436 -12.70 24.28 -4.42
N VAL A 437 -12.71 23.70 -5.62
CA VAL A 437 -13.36 22.40 -5.91
C VAL A 437 -12.94 21.29 -4.94
N MET A 438 -11.67 21.28 -4.53
CA MET A 438 -11.09 20.31 -3.58
C MET A 438 -11.00 20.84 -2.13
N ARG A 439 -11.72 21.91 -1.80
CA ARG A 439 -11.76 22.52 -0.45
C ARG A 439 -13.17 22.66 0.13
N ARG A 440 -14.16 22.10 -0.56
CA ARG A 440 -15.58 22.10 -0.18
C ARG A 440 -16.04 20.73 0.24
#